data_AF-A0A2R7QL18-F1
#
_entry.id   AF-A0A2R7QL18-F1
#
_cell.length_a   1.000
_cell.length_b   1.000
_cell.length_c   1.000
_cell.angle_alpha   90.00
_cell.angle_beta   90.00
_cell.angle_gamma   90.00
#
_symmetry.space_group_name_H-M   'P 1'
#
loop_
_entity.id
_entity.type
_entity.pdbx_description
1 polymer ?
#
loop_
_entity_poly.entity_id
_entity_poly.type
_entity_poly.pdbx_seq_one_letter_code
_entity_poly.pdbx_strand_id
1 'polypeptide(L)'
;MQAIQDWHSQGRWLAGGTITTPAVDTTFKKDAEDKYQVAVQAVQEPLSYFRADGTLARAEPNVANTGNLLILSFSDDSWKLHDVGSIVG
;
A
#
# COMPACT_ATOMS: atom_id res chain seq x y z
N MET A 1 2.32 -7.44 12.98
CA MET A 1 2.20 -6.14 13.68
C MET A 1 3.23 -5.92 14.80
N GLN A 2 3.95 -6.94 15.28
CA GLN A 2 4.96 -6.78 16.35
C GLN A 2 6.14 -5.87 15.95
N ALA A 3 6.66 -6.02 14.71
CA ALA A 3 7.82 -5.27 14.25
C ALA A 3 7.65 -3.73 14.28
N ILE A 4 6.44 -3.21 14.01
CA ILE A 4 6.19 -1.75 14.02
C ILE A 4 6.25 -1.20 15.46
N GLN A 5 5.70 -1.93 16.44
CA GLN A 5 5.77 -1.53 17.85
C GLN A 5 7.21 -1.56 18.37
N ASP A 6 7.98 -2.58 17.96
CA ASP A 6 9.38 -2.70 18.34
C ASP A 6 10.21 -1.54 17.76
N TRP A 7 9.94 -1.08 16.54
CA TRP A 7 10.64 0.06 15.92
C TRP A 7 10.13 1.44 16.33
N HIS A 8 8.97 1.53 16.99
CA HIS A 8 8.45 2.77 17.59
C HIS A 8 8.72 2.90 19.09
N SER A 9 9.49 1.98 19.68
CA SER A 9 9.90 2.04 21.07
C SER A 9 11.38 2.41 21.20
N GLN A 10 11.76 2.96 22.36
CA GLN A 10 13.15 3.27 22.73
C GLN A 10 13.84 4.32 21.83
N GLY A 11 13.08 5.25 21.23
CA GLY A 11 13.62 6.33 20.42
C GLY A 11 14.06 5.94 19.00
N ARG A 12 13.75 4.71 18.55
CA ARG A 12 13.90 4.29 17.15
C ARG A 12 12.81 4.93 16.27
N TRP A 13 13.07 5.07 14.98
CA TRP A 13 12.09 5.57 14.02
C TRP A 13 12.26 4.97 12.62
N LEU A 14 11.24 5.17 11.80
CA LEU A 14 11.16 4.75 10.41
C LEU A 14 11.08 6.00 9.52
N ALA A 15 11.67 5.93 8.33
CA ALA A 15 11.54 6.96 7.30
C ALA A 15 11.29 6.31 5.92
N GLY A 16 10.60 7.04 5.03
CA GLY A 16 10.13 6.52 3.75
C GLY A 16 8.78 5.83 3.87
N GLY A 17 8.52 4.86 2.99
CA GLY A 17 7.26 4.10 2.99
C GLY A 17 6.07 4.83 2.37
N THR A 18 6.29 5.99 1.76
CA THR A 18 5.27 6.70 0.97
C THR A 18 4.73 5.78 -0.11
N ILE A 19 3.42 5.64 -0.19
CA ILE A 19 2.75 4.91 -1.27
C ILE A 19 2.15 5.94 -2.23
N THR A 20 2.43 5.76 -3.51
CA THR A 20 1.85 6.54 -4.61
C THR A 20 1.13 5.61 -5.57
N THR A 21 0.10 6.15 -6.24
CA THR A 21 -0.68 5.42 -7.24
C THR A 21 -0.58 6.10 -8.60
N PRO A 22 0.54 5.93 -9.33
CA PRO A 22 0.79 6.65 -10.57
C PRO A 22 -0.15 6.26 -11.72
N ALA A 23 -0.77 5.08 -11.64
CA ALA A 23 -1.76 4.63 -12.62
C ALA A 23 -2.97 3.98 -11.91
N VAL A 24 -4.16 4.41 -12.32
CA VAL A 24 -5.46 3.87 -11.91
C VAL A 24 -6.28 3.76 -13.18
N ASP A 25 -6.75 2.56 -13.51
CA ASP A 25 -7.55 2.33 -14.71
C ASP A 25 -8.69 1.35 -14.44
N THR A 26 -9.81 1.55 -15.14
CA THR A 26 -10.92 0.61 -15.14
C THR A 26 -11.68 0.69 -16.45
N THR A 27 -11.89 -0.46 -17.07
CA THR A 27 -12.79 -0.64 -18.21
C THR A 27 -14.07 -1.38 -17.80
N PHE A 28 -14.19 -1.75 -16.52
CA PHE A 28 -15.24 -2.62 -16.02
C PHE A 28 -16.50 -1.83 -15.68
N LYS A 29 -17.64 -2.31 -16.19
CA LYS A 29 -18.95 -1.84 -15.76
C LYS A 29 -19.29 -2.46 -14.40
N LYS A 30 -20.07 -1.72 -13.62
CA LYS A 30 -20.65 -2.18 -12.36
C LYS A 30 -21.26 -3.59 -12.54
N ASP A 31 -20.91 -4.52 -11.67
CA ASP A 31 -21.48 -5.87 -11.70
C ASP A 31 -22.90 -5.90 -11.11
N ALA A 32 -23.52 -7.09 -11.07
CA ALA A 32 -24.87 -7.27 -10.54
C ALA A 32 -24.98 -7.01 -9.02
N GLU A 33 -23.85 -6.92 -8.31
CA GLU A 33 -23.74 -6.66 -6.87
C GLU A 33 -23.26 -5.24 -6.58
N ASP A 34 -23.33 -4.35 -7.56
CA ASP A 34 -22.92 -2.96 -7.44
C ASP A 34 -21.41 -2.75 -7.17
N LYS A 35 -20.57 -3.73 -7.53
CA LYS A 35 -19.12 -3.66 -7.38
C LYS A 35 -18.41 -3.28 -8.68
N TYR A 36 -17.24 -2.66 -8.52
CA TYR A 36 -16.33 -2.23 -9.58
C TYR A 36 -15.01 -2.97 -9.43
N GLN A 37 -14.41 -3.33 -10.57
CA GLN A 37 -13.04 -3.84 -10.63
C GLN A 37 -12.13 -2.74 -11.16
N VAL A 38 -11.07 -2.41 -10.42
CA VAL A 38 -10.15 -1.32 -10.76
C VAL A 38 -8.72 -1.83 -10.70
N ALA A 39 -7.96 -1.65 -11.78
CA ALA A 39 -6.53 -1.92 -11.80
C ALA A 39 -5.78 -0.70 -11.24
N VAL A 40 -4.95 -0.92 -10.23
CA VAL A 40 -4.17 0.13 -9.56
C VAL A 40 -2.71 -0.27 -9.49
N GLN A 41 -1.83 0.57 -10.01
CA GLN A 41 -0.41 0.49 -9.73
C GLN A 41 -0.13 1.15 -8.38
N ALA A 42 0.53 0.43 -7.47
CA ALA A 42 1.02 0.97 -6.20
C ALA A 42 2.54 0.95 -6.21
N VAL A 43 3.14 2.12 -5.98
CA VAL A 43 4.59 2.30 -5.86
C VAL A 43 4.90 2.80 -4.46
N GLN A 44 5.65 2.00 -3.70
CA GLN A 44 6.06 2.30 -2.35
C GLN A 44 7.55 2.60 -2.28
N GLU A 45 7.89 3.78 -1.74
CA GLU A 45 9.26 4.14 -1.43
C GLU A 45 9.86 3.21 -0.37
N PRO A 46 11.16 2.86 -0.45
CA PRO A 46 11.78 1.94 0.49
C PRO A 46 11.70 2.45 1.93
N LEU A 47 11.58 1.53 2.87
CA LEU A 47 11.60 1.84 4.30
C LEU A 47 13.04 1.84 4.83
N SER A 48 13.38 2.86 5.61
CA SER A 48 14.64 2.94 6.36
C SER A 48 14.37 2.92 7.85
N TYR A 49 15.15 2.13 8.57
CA TYR A 49 15.04 1.87 10.00
C TYR A 49 16.22 2.51 10.72
N PHE A 50 15.94 3.43 11.64
CA PHE A 50 16.96 4.18 12.37
C PHE A 50 16.99 3.78 13.85
N ARG A 51 18.20 3.64 14.39
CA ARG A 51 18.42 3.50 15.84
C ARG A 51 18.21 4.85 16.53
N ALA A 52 18.08 4.81 17.85
CA ALA A 52 17.90 6.02 18.67
C ALA A 52 19.06 7.02 18.59
N ASP A 53 20.26 6.53 18.27
CA ASP A 53 21.45 7.36 18.03
C ASP A 53 21.51 7.96 16.60
N GLY A 54 20.47 7.72 15.78
CA GLY A 54 20.39 8.18 14.40
C GLY A 54 21.14 7.32 13.39
N THR A 55 21.81 6.24 13.81
CA THR A 55 22.48 5.33 12.87
C THR A 55 21.49 4.47 12.11
N LEU A 56 21.78 4.22 10.83
CA LEU A 56 20.98 3.31 10.01
C LEU A 56 21.13 1.88 10.53
N ALA A 57 20.02 1.24 10.85
CA ALA A 57 19.99 -0.16 11.24
C ALA A 57 19.75 -1.10 10.07
N ARG A 58 18.82 -0.71 9.19
CA ARG A 58 18.41 -1.45 8.00
C ARG A 58 17.77 -0.48 7.02
N ALA A 59 17.97 -0.71 5.73
CA ALA A 59 17.15 -0.15 4.67
C ALA A 59 16.62 -1.29 3.82
N GLU A 60 15.34 -1.23 3.42
CA GLU A 60 14.85 -2.13 2.39
C GLU A 60 15.49 -1.74 1.05
N PRO A 61 16.01 -2.71 0.28
CA PRO A 61 16.80 -2.40 -0.91
C PRO A 61 15.95 -1.97 -2.11
N ASN A 62 14.65 -2.27 -2.13
CA ASN A 62 13.81 -2.18 -3.32
C ASN A 62 12.57 -1.32 -3.10
N VAL A 63 12.23 -0.55 -4.14
CA VAL A 63 10.91 0.06 -4.30
C VAL A 63 9.93 -1.07 -4.58
N ALA A 64 8.86 -1.19 -3.79
CA ALA A 64 7.80 -2.12 -4.13
C ALA A 64 6.91 -1.46 -5.19
N ASN A 65 6.84 -2.06 -6.38
CA ASN A 65 5.99 -1.60 -7.49
C ASN A 65 5.08 -2.76 -7.88
N THR A 66 3.80 -2.68 -7.48
CA THR A 66 2.84 -3.77 -7.66
C THR A 66 1.65 -3.31 -8.49
N GLY A 67 1.17 -4.20 -9.36
CA GLY A 67 -0.15 -4.08 -9.99
C GLY A 67 -1.18 -4.80 -9.13
N ASN A 68 -2.27 -4.13 -8.80
CA ASN A 68 -3.32 -4.67 -7.92
C ASN A 68 -4.68 -4.55 -8.60
N LEU A 69 -5.54 -5.55 -8.41
CA LEU A 69 -6.94 -5.53 -8.81
C LEU A 69 -7.78 -5.29 -7.57
N LEU A 70 -8.47 -4.15 -7.50
CA LEU A 70 -9.31 -3.78 -6.37
C LEU A 70 -10.76 -4.07 -6.72
N ILE A 71 -11.49 -4.66 -5.77
CA ILE A 71 -12.94 -4.83 -5.83
C ILE A 71 -13.57 -3.79 -4.90
N LEU A 72 -14.31 -2.84 -5.46
CA LEU A 72 -14.81 -1.66 -4.74
C LEU A 72 -16.33 -1.52 -4.87
N SER A 73 -16.99 -0.92 -3.88
CA SER A 73 -18.35 -0.40 -4.03
C SER A 73 -18.42 1.06 -3.58
N PHE A 74 -19.27 1.87 -4.21
CA PHE A 74 -19.57 3.22 -3.74
C PHE A 74 -20.92 3.26 -3.03
N SER A 75 -20.91 3.62 -1.74
CA SER A 75 -22.12 3.73 -0.91
C SER A 75 -21.89 4.74 0.21
N ASP A 76 -22.96 5.38 0.70
CA ASP A 76 -22.87 6.38 1.78
C ASP A 76 -21.87 7.49 1.47
N ASP A 77 -21.81 7.92 0.20
CA ASP A 77 -20.86 8.93 -0.31
C ASP A 77 -19.38 8.56 -0.11
N SER A 78 -19.07 7.27 -0.03
CA SER A 78 -17.72 6.75 0.23
C SER A 78 -17.40 5.49 -0.57
N TRP A 79 -16.12 5.32 -0.90
CA TRP A 79 -15.61 4.08 -1.49
C TRP A 79 -15.31 3.06 -0.39
N LYS A 80 -15.79 1.83 -0.59
CA LYS A 80 -15.51 0.68 0.28
C LYS A 80 -14.71 -0.35 -0.52
N LEU A 81 -13.58 -0.77 0.04
CA LEU A 81 -12.72 -1.82 -0.50
C LEU A 81 -13.18 -3.17 0.05
N HIS A 82 -13.52 -4.09 -0.85
CA HIS A 82 -13.96 -5.45 -0.51
C HIS A 82 -12.83 -6.46 -0.63
N ASP A 83 -11.99 -6.31 -1.66
CA ASP A 83 -10.90 -7.25 -1.93
C ASP A 83 -9.75 -6.58 -2.71
N VAL A 84 -8.54 -7.12 -2.53
CA VAL A 84 -7.32 -6.74 -3.25
C VAL A 84 -6.63 -8.00 -3.75
N GLY A 85 -6.66 -8.19 -5.07
CA GLY A 85 -5.88 -9.20 -5.75
C GLY A 85 -4.56 -8.63 -6.29
N SER A 86 -3.54 -9.47 -6.43
CA SER A 86 -2.34 -9.12 -7.19
C SER A 86 -2.58 -9.36 -8.68
N ILE A 87 -2.28 -8.38 -9.52
CA ILE A 87 -2.16 -8.57 -10.96
C ILE A 87 -0.73 -9.07 -11.21
N VAL A 88 -0.50 -10.34 -10.91
CA VAL A 88 0.69 -11.04 -11.39
C VAL A 88 0.44 -11.47 -12.83
N GLY A 89 1.32 -11.04 -13.74
CA GLY A 89 1.48 -11.68 -15.05
C GLY A 89 2.22 -13.00 -14.92
#